data_AF-A0A126RF66-F1
#
_entry.id   AF-A0A126RF66-F1
#
_cell.length_a   1.000
_cell.length_b   1.000
_cell.length_c   1.000
_cell.angle_alpha   90.00
_cell.angle_beta   90.00
_cell.angle_gamma   90.00
#
_symmetry.space_group_name_H-M   'P 1'
#
loop_
_entity.id
_entity.type
_entity.pdbx_description
1 polymer ?
#
loop_
_entity_poly.entity_id
_entity_poly.type
_entity_poly.pdbx_seq_one_letter_code
_entity_poly.pdbx_strand_id
1 'polypeptide(L)' 'MFATLLARQGIAETGEVANLLGIYAVATSEVHNEEGMILGCWAAMIRDIAEQQRIAVRG' A
#
# COMPACT_ATOMS: atom_id res chain seq x y z
N MET A 1 -6.03 4.31 -5.75
CA MET A 1 -6.68 3.98 -7.04
C MET A 1 -5.98 2.81 -7.76
N PHE A 2 -4.66 2.85 -7.98
CA PHE A 2 -3.96 1.76 -8.69
C PHE A 2 -3.93 0.41 -7.93
N ALA A 3 -3.70 0.41 -6.61
CA ALA A 3 -3.72 -0.83 -5.81
C ALA A 3 -5.04 -1.60 -5.95
N THR A 4 -6.17 -0.87 -5.94
CA THR A 4 -7.51 -1.42 -6.16
C THR A 4 -7.67 -1.98 -7.58
N LEU A 5 -7.06 -1.34 -8.58
CA LEU A 5 -7.07 -1.83 -9.97
C LEU A 5 -6.24 -3.11 -10.12
N LEU A 6 -5.06 -3.18 -9.50
CA LEU A 6 -4.20 -4.36 -9.48
C LEU A 6 -4.91 -5.54 -8.81
N ALA A 7 -5.56 -5.30 -7.67
CA ALA A 7 -6.38 -6.31 -6.99
C ALA A 7 -7.56 -6.77 -7.85
N ARG A 8 -8.26 -5.85 -8.50
CA ARG A 8 -9.38 -6.18 -9.40
C ARG A 8 -8.96 -7.00 -10.62
N GLN A 9 -7.73 -6.82 -11.10
CA GLN A 9 -7.15 -7.60 -12.18
C GLN A 9 -6.51 -8.92 -11.70
N GLY A 10 -6.50 -9.19 -10.40
CA GLY A 10 -5.87 -10.38 -9.81
C GLY A 10 -4.34 -10.37 -9.89
N ILE A 11 -3.73 -9.19 -10.09
CA ILE A 11 -2.27 -9.05 -10.26
C ILE A 11 -1.55 -9.05 -8.91
N ALA A 12 -2.13 -8.38 -7.91
CA ALA A 12 -1.59 -8.32 -6.55
C ALA A 12 -2.72 -7.95 -5.58
N GLU A 13 -2.70 -8.50 -4.37
CA GLU A 13 -3.64 -8.09 -3.33
C GLU A 13 -3.35 -6.67 -2.84
N THR A 14 -4.40 -5.94 -2.43
CA THR A 14 -4.26 -4.57 -1.91
C THR A 14 -3.25 -4.50 -0.75
N GLY A 15 -3.19 -5.53 0.09
CA GLY A 15 -2.23 -5.63 1.20
C GLY A 15 -0.78 -5.84 0.75
N GLU A 16 -0.55 -6.61 -0.31
CA GLU A 16 0.78 -6.81 -0.90
C GLU A 16 1.32 -5.50 -1.48
N VAL A 17 0.46 -4.74 -2.18
CA VAL A 17 0.83 -3.43 -2.72
C VAL A 17 1.19 -2.44 -1.60
N ALA A 18 0.44 -2.44 -0.50
CA ALA A 18 0.78 -1.61 0.67
C ALA A 18 2.14 -2.01 1.28
N ASN A 19 2.44 -3.31 1.34
CA ASN A 19 3.70 -3.79 1.90
C ASN A 19 4.91 -3.39 1.03
N LEU A 20 4.80 -3.60 -0.28
CA LEU A 20 5.82 -3.17 -1.24
C LEU A 20 6.08 -1.67 -1.16
N LEU A 21 5.01 -0.87 -1.11
CA LEU A 21 5.14 0.58 -1.02
C LEU A 21 5.79 1.02 0.29
N GLY A 22 5.54 0.30 1.40
CA GLY A 22 6.23 0.53 2.67
C GLY A 22 7.72 0.23 2.62
N ILE A 23 8.14 -0.83 1.93
CA ILE A 23 9.57 -1.14 1.73
C ILE A 23 10.23 -0.04 0.89
N TYR A 24 9.58 0.40 -0.19
CA TYR A 24 10.07 1.51 -1.00
C TYR A 24 10.15 2.82 -0.21
N ALA A 25 9.19 3.10 0.68
CA ALA A 25 9.24 4.26 1.54
C ALA A 25 10.51 4.27 2.41
N VAL A 26 10.86 3.13 3.02
CA VAL A 26 12.10 3.00 3.81
C VAL A 26 13.33 3.20 2.93
N ALA A 27 13.45 2.45 1.84
CA ALA A 27 14.61 2.52 0.95
C ALA A 27 14.81 3.93 0.36
N THR A 28 13.72 4.57 -0.08
CA THR A 28 13.77 5.94 -0.60
C THR A 28 14.13 6.95 0.49
N SER A 29 13.68 6.75 1.73
CA SER A 29 13.98 7.68 2.83
C SER A 29 15.48 7.77 3.17
N GLU A 30 16.27 6.76 2.80
CA GLU A 30 17.73 6.76 2.99
C GLU A 30 18.44 7.78 2.09
N VAL A 31 17.84 8.14 0.95
CA VAL A 31 18.41 9.06 -0.05
C VAL A 31 17.60 10.36 -0.12
N HIS A 32 16.26 10.26 -0.07
CA HIS A 32 15.30 11.35 -0.16
C HIS A 32 14.19 11.18 0.89
N ASN A 33 14.40 11.78 2.06
CA ASN A 33 13.53 11.61 3.22
C ASN A 33 12.07 12.04 2.95
N GLU A 34 11.86 13.18 2.30
CA GLU A 34 10.52 13.70 1.99
C GLU A 34 9.74 12.76 1.06
N GLU A 35 10.37 12.26 0.01
CA GLU A 35 9.76 11.30 -0.92
C GLU A 35 9.44 9.98 -0.19
N GLY A 36 10.34 9.50 0.66
CA GLY A 36 10.10 8.34 1.51
C GLY A 36 8.89 8.51 2.42
N MET A 37 8.70 9.69 3.01
CA MET A 37 7.52 9.99 3.81
C MET A 37 6.22 9.97 2.98
N ILE A 38 6.23 10.54 1.77
CA ILE A 38 5.06 10.54 0.88
C ILE A 38 4.68 9.09 0.53
N LEU A 39 5.65 8.26 0.17
CA LEU A 39 5.44 6.84 -0.12
C LEU A 39 4.91 6.10 1.12
N GLY A 40 5.42 6.40 2.31
CA GLY A 40 4.96 5.83 3.58
C GLY A 40 3.50 6.18 3.88
N CYS A 41 3.12 7.45 3.68
CA CYS A 41 1.73 7.90 3.81
C CYS A 41 0.80 7.16 2.85
N TRP A 42 1.21 6.95 1.60
CA TRP A 42 0.43 6.18 0.64
C TRP A 42 0.33 4.70 1.01
N ALA A 43 1.42 4.10 1.50
CA ALA A 43 1.43 2.72 1.98
C ALA A 43 0.44 2.52 3.14
N ALA A 44 0.41 3.46 4.08
CA ALA A 44 -0.52 3.44 5.20
C ALA A 44 -1.98 3.55 4.74
N MET A 45 -2.30 4.47 3.83
CA MET A 45 -3.66 4.60 3.28
C MET A 45 -4.12 3.33 2.55
N ILE A 46 -3.24 2.70 1.77
CA ILE A 46 -3.57 1.46 1.05
C ILE A 46 -3.76 0.30 2.04
N ARG A 47 -2.95 0.25 3.11
CA ARG A 47 -3.10 -0.75 4.17
C ARG A 47 -4.44 -0.62 4.89
N ASP A 48 -4.90 0.59 5.17
CA ASP A 48 -6.21 0.83 5.76
C ASP A 48 -7.34 0.30 4.84
N ILE A 49 -7.27 0.57 3.53
CA ILE A 49 -8.21 0.02 2.56
C ILE A 49 -8.18 -1.51 2.53
N ALA A 50 -6.99 -2.12 2.58
CA ALA A 50 -6.85 -3.57 2.62
C ALA A 50 -7.48 -4.18 3.89
N GLU A 51 -7.30 -3.52 5.04
CA GLU A 51 -7.91 -3.92 6.31
C GLU A 51 -9.44 -3.85 6.24
N GLN A 52 -9.99 -2.78 5.67
CA GLN A 52 -11.44 -2.62 5.47
C GLN A 52 -12.02 -3.70 4.55
N GLN A 53 -11.33 -4.03 3.44
CA GLN A 53 -11.73 -5.12 2.55
C GLN A 53 -11.73 -6.47 3.28
N ARG A 54 -10.70 -6.73 4.09
CA ARG A 54 -10.58 -7.95 4.89
C ARG A 54 -11.70 -8.09 5.91
N ILE A 55 -12.12 -6.99 6.53
CA ILE A 55 -13.25 -6.96 7.47
C ILE A 55 -14.56 -7.24 6.72
N ALA A 56 -14.78 -6.57 5.58
CA ALA A 56 -15.99 -6.75 4.78
C ALA A 56 -16.19 -8.18 4.25
N VAL A 57 -15.09 -8.89 3.93
CA VAL A 57 -15.15 -10.30 3.49
C VAL A 57 -15.50 -11.27 4.63
N ARG A 58 -15.29 -10.88 5.90
CA ARG A 58 -15.54 -11.73 7.07
C ARG A 58 -16.89 -11.48 7.76
N GLY A 59 -17.61 -10.43 7.35
CA GLY A 59 -18.90 -10.03 7.92
C GLY A 59 -20.11 -10.67 7.24
#